data_AF-R5YRX1-F1
#
_entry.id   AF-R5YRX1-F1
#
_cell.length_a   1.000
_cell.length_b   1.000
_cell.length_c   1.000
_cell.angle_alpha   90.00
_cell.angle_beta   90.00
_cell.angle_gamma   90.00
#
_symmetry.space_group_name_H-M   'P 1'
#
loop_
_entity.id
_entity.type
_entity.pdbx_description
1 polymer ?
#
loop_
_entity_poly.entity_id
_entity_poly.type
_entity_poly.pdbx_seq_one_letter_code
_entity_poly.pdbx_strand_id
1 'polypeptide(L)'
;MDIKLFSLCNQDSQEAEKGKEFILKCVKDFFPECNGFAEFTSQKRMLVAISQSLLAADIVLVAVQSAMYNATKRMLCAALDTKTAENGEVSAVLSSRPDAKKMKQNFFKASVTFPEAATILPTSDYLNCGFALTSGGQHIIYMPVEDIKAQQIILGSLYDYFAELSEPCAASHALKNRHRALIECAVNKLSADSVRVALAGNDGAEYLISFLKKNDKSVFTVDMDYELPDDVTDIKKLAIQIARNVREKNRTELGVYISNPFVSEDDANMLCAYIAVANAEGTKTYKLISEPGETPKELLRTCADKLLLILCDYERIASFVEESEEEKAADKSFKDILGIAASVIVLAASIAGFITALILR
;
A
#
# COMPACT_ATOMS: atom_id res chain seq x y z
N MET A 1 -4.71 13.98 19.12
CA MET A 1 -5.15 12.57 19.11
C MET A 1 -4.11 11.73 19.80
N ASP A 2 -4.51 10.79 20.65
CA ASP A 2 -3.60 9.80 21.26
C ASP A 2 -3.63 8.49 20.46
N ILE A 3 -2.46 7.87 20.30
CA ILE A 3 -2.29 6.60 19.60
C ILE A 3 -1.61 5.57 20.51
N LYS A 4 -2.15 4.35 20.52
CA LYS A 4 -1.54 3.19 21.20
C LYS A 4 -1.16 2.12 20.18
N LEU A 5 0.07 1.63 20.31
CA LEU A 5 0.62 0.60 19.43
C LEU A 5 0.72 -0.72 20.19
N PHE A 6 0.21 -1.79 19.59
CA PHE A 6 0.23 -3.14 20.11
C PHE A 6 0.95 -4.06 19.12
N SER A 7 1.83 -4.92 19.60
CA SER A 7 2.45 -5.95 18.78
C SER A 7 2.13 -7.35 19.32
N LEU A 8 1.84 -8.29 18.42
CA LEU A 8 1.65 -9.71 18.75
C LEU A 8 2.65 -10.56 17.97
N CYS A 9 3.68 -11.02 18.67
CA CYS A 9 4.74 -11.89 18.14
C CYS A 9 4.90 -13.08 19.08
N ASN A 10 4.95 -14.30 18.55
CA ASN A 10 5.12 -15.51 19.38
C ASN A 10 6.57 -15.98 19.48
N GLN A 11 7.46 -15.41 18.67
CA GLN A 11 8.88 -15.74 18.58
C GLN A 11 9.66 -14.46 18.29
N ASP A 12 10.88 -14.39 18.81
CA ASP A 12 11.83 -13.33 18.43
C ASP A 12 12.10 -13.45 16.93
N SER A 13 11.64 -12.46 16.17
CA SER A 13 11.79 -12.40 14.72
C SER A 13 12.43 -11.06 14.36
N GLN A 14 13.61 -11.13 13.75
CA GLN A 14 14.30 -9.93 13.26
C GLN A 14 13.45 -9.17 12.23
N GLU A 15 12.62 -9.88 11.44
CA GLU A 15 11.67 -9.26 10.52
C GLU A 15 10.57 -8.49 11.25
N ALA A 16 10.08 -9.01 12.38
CA ALA A 16 9.07 -8.33 13.19
C ALA A 16 9.65 -7.10 13.90
N GLU A 17 10.89 -7.17 14.39
CA GLU A 17 11.58 -6.01 14.98
C GLU A 17 11.73 -4.87 13.97
N LYS A 18 12.24 -5.18 12.77
CA LYS A 18 12.36 -4.18 11.70
C LYS A 18 11.00 -3.60 11.30
N GLY A 19 9.97 -4.42 11.16
CA GLY A 19 8.64 -3.92 10.84
C GLY A 19 8.05 -3.02 11.94
N LYS A 20 8.27 -3.33 13.23
CA LYS A 20 7.93 -2.42 14.35
C LYS A 20 8.66 -1.08 14.23
N GLU A 21 9.95 -1.09 13.90
CA GLU A 21 10.72 0.16 13.69
C GLU A 21 10.13 1.01 12.57
N PHE A 22 9.76 0.40 11.43
CA PHE A 22 9.11 1.11 10.32
C PHE A 22 7.76 1.70 10.72
N ILE A 23 6.91 0.91 11.40
CA ILE A 23 5.60 1.38 11.87
C ILE A 23 5.78 2.55 12.85
N LEU A 24 6.68 2.42 13.82
CA LEU A 24 6.93 3.46 14.81
C LEU A 24 7.45 4.75 14.18
N LYS A 25 8.32 4.65 13.17
CA LYS A 25 8.81 5.81 12.42
C LYS A 25 7.66 6.56 11.73
N CYS A 26 6.80 5.84 11.00
CA CYS A 26 5.63 6.42 10.35
C CYS A 26 4.67 7.06 11.38
N VAL A 27 4.37 6.37 12.47
CA VAL A 27 3.50 6.89 13.53
C VAL A 27 4.08 8.17 14.13
N LYS A 28 5.38 8.24 14.38
CA LYS A 28 6.03 9.43 14.96
C LYS A 28 6.04 10.65 14.04
N ASP A 29 5.92 10.46 12.72
CA ASP A 29 5.77 11.59 11.79
C ASP A 29 4.44 12.34 11.98
N PHE A 30 3.41 11.67 12.52
CA PHE A 30 2.10 12.27 12.82
C PHE A 30 1.86 12.47 14.32
N PHE A 31 2.39 11.57 15.14
CA PHE A 31 2.19 11.50 16.60
C PHE A 31 3.54 11.40 17.32
N PRO A 32 4.30 12.50 17.47
CA PRO A 32 5.66 12.48 18.01
C PRO A 32 5.76 11.92 19.43
N GLU A 33 4.72 12.13 20.23
CA GLU A 33 4.63 11.70 21.64
C GLU A 33 4.34 10.20 21.83
N CYS A 34 4.29 9.42 20.74
CA CYS A 34 4.02 7.99 20.82
C CYS A 34 5.15 7.22 21.55
N ASN A 35 4.79 6.51 22.62
CA ASN A 35 5.71 5.79 23.52
C ASN A 35 6.21 4.43 22.97
N GLY A 36 5.85 4.05 21.75
CA GLY A 36 6.24 2.78 21.15
C GLY A 36 5.23 1.65 21.37
N PHE A 37 5.67 0.42 21.15
CA PHE A 37 4.83 -0.78 21.18
C PHE A 37 4.67 -1.36 22.59
N ALA A 38 3.43 -1.66 22.96
CA ALA A 38 3.13 -2.64 24.00
C ALA A 38 3.17 -4.04 23.38
N GLU A 39 4.06 -4.89 23.89
CA GLU A 39 4.35 -6.19 23.27
C GLU A 39 3.62 -7.35 23.93
N PHE A 40 3.07 -8.23 23.11
CA PHE A 40 2.29 -9.38 23.55
C PHE A 40 2.73 -10.65 22.82
N THR A 41 2.73 -11.75 23.55
CA THR A 41 2.88 -13.11 23.01
C THR A 41 1.56 -13.89 23.04
N SER A 42 0.53 -13.32 23.70
CA SER A 42 -0.77 -13.94 23.90
C SER A 42 -1.89 -13.09 23.32
N GLN A 43 -2.65 -13.68 22.39
CA GLN A 43 -3.82 -13.05 21.76
C GLN A 43 -4.84 -12.56 22.79
N LYS A 44 -5.13 -13.37 23.82
CA LYS A 44 -6.11 -13.00 24.86
C LYS A 44 -5.66 -11.77 25.65
N ARG A 45 -4.40 -11.75 26.10
CA ARG A 45 -3.85 -10.61 26.85
C ARG A 45 -3.86 -9.33 26.01
N MET A 46 -3.52 -9.45 24.73
CA MET A 46 -3.56 -8.32 23.81
C MET A 46 -4.98 -7.76 23.65
N LEU A 47 -5.99 -8.62 23.45
CA LEU A 47 -7.39 -8.18 23.30
C LEU A 47 -7.92 -7.47 24.56
N VAL A 48 -7.56 -7.94 25.75
CA VAL A 48 -7.88 -7.24 27.01
C VAL A 48 -7.26 -5.83 27.02
N ALA A 49 -5.98 -5.72 26.65
CA ALA A 49 -5.27 -4.45 26.65
C ALA A 49 -5.81 -3.48 25.59
N ILE A 50 -6.20 -4.00 24.41
CA ILE A 50 -6.90 -3.23 23.37
C ILE A 50 -8.22 -2.68 23.92
N SER A 51 -9.05 -3.51 24.58
CA SER A 51 -10.30 -3.05 25.20
C SER A 51 -10.13 -1.86 26.12
N GLN A 52 -9.09 -1.93 26.97
CA GLN A 52 -8.82 -0.90 27.97
C GLN A 52 -8.31 0.37 27.30
N SER A 53 -7.53 0.23 26.23
CA SER A 53 -6.97 1.35 25.48
C SER A 53 -7.98 2.04 24.59
N LEU A 54 -8.99 1.31 24.09
CA LEU A 54 -10.15 1.89 23.41
C LEU A 54 -10.99 2.80 24.31
N LEU A 55 -10.77 2.85 25.63
CA LEU A 55 -11.43 3.84 26.48
C LEU A 55 -10.67 5.17 26.57
N ALA A 56 -9.39 5.18 26.19
CA ALA A 56 -8.47 6.27 26.48
C ALA A 56 -7.74 6.82 25.25
N ALA A 57 -7.73 6.09 24.13
CA ALA A 57 -7.03 6.47 22.91
C ALA A 57 -8.01 6.66 21.73
N ASP A 58 -7.65 7.60 20.85
CA ASP A 58 -8.39 7.87 19.61
C ASP A 58 -8.03 6.85 18.52
N ILE A 59 -6.77 6.39 18.52
CA ILE A 59 -6.24 5.44 17.54
C ILE A 59 -5.58 4.25 18.25
N VAL A 60 -5.90 3.04 17.82
CA VAL A 60 -5.26 1.80 18.25
C VAL A 60 -4.70 1.08 17.02
N LEU A 61 -3.38 0.93 16.94
CA LEU A 61 -2.71 0.16 15.91
C LEU A 61 -2.27 -1.19 16.48
N VAL A 62 -2.66 -2.27 15.80
CA VAL A 62 -2.38 -3.65 16.17
C VAL A 62 -1.55 -4.32 15.07
N ALA A 63 -0.27 -4.51 15.33
CA ALA A 63 0.67 -5.18 14.45
C ALA A 63 0.79 -6.66 14.83
N VAL A 64 0.55 -7.58 13.91
CA VAL A 64 0.49 -9.02 14.21
C VAL A 64 1.37 -9.83 13.27
N GLN A 65 2.08 -10.80 13.80
CA GLN A 65 2.85 -11.75 13.00
C GLN A 65 1.92 -12.56 12.08
N SER A 66 2.30 -12.70 10.81
CA SER A 66 1.58 -13.37 9.73
C SER A 66 1.08 -14.77 10.10
N ALA A 67 1.87 -15.53 10.87
CA ALA A 67 1.49 -16.85 11.37
C ALA A 67 0.22 -16.85 12.25
N MET A 68 -0.01 -15.75 12.98
CA MET A 68 -1.14 -15.57 13.89
C MET A 68 -2.21 -14.63 13.33
N TYR A 69 -1.97 -14.04 12.16
CA TYR A 69 -2.76 -12.94 11.62
C TYR A 69 -4.24 -13.27 11.44
N ASN A 70 -4.58 -14.33 10.71
CA ASN A 70 -5.98 -14.67 10.41
C ASN A 70 -6.74 -15.15 11.66
N ALA A 71 -6.06 -15.84 12.57
CA ALA A 71 -6.65 -16.25 13.84
C ALA A 71 -6.96 -15.04 14.74
N THR A 72 -6.01 -14.10 14.84
CA THR A 72 -6.15 -12.89 15.64
C THR A 72 -7.17 -11.93 15.05
N LYS A 73 -7.17 -11.74 13.72
CA LYS A 73 -8.17 -10.95 12.99
C LYS A 73 -9.59 -11.42 13.33
N ARG A 74 -9.84 -12.73 13.26
CA ARG A 74 -11.15 -13.31 13.58
C ARG A 74 -11.57 -13.01 15.02
N MET A 75 -10.65 -13.14 15.98
CA MET A 75 -10.95 -12.86 17.38
C MET A 75 -11.18 -11.37 17.64
N LEU A 76 -10.44 -10.48 16.97
CA LEU A 76 -10.64 -9.05 17.04
C LEU A 76 -12.02 -8.67 16.52
N CYS A 77 -12.40 -9.13 15.31
CA CYS A 77 -13.73 -8.86 14.75
C CYS A 77 -14.86 -9.40 15.62
N ALA A 78 -14.69 -10.60 16.18
CA ALA A 78 -15.67 -11.20 17.09
C ALA A 78 -15.78 -10.43 18.42
N ALA A 79 -14.67 -9.91 18.94
CA ALA A 79 -14.67 -9.14 20.18
C ALA A 79 -15.30 -7.76 19.98
N LEU A 80 -15.08 -7.12 18.83
CA LEU A 80 -15.66 -5.83 18.46
C LEU A 80 -17.12 -5.91 18.00
N ASP A 81 -17.69 -7.12 17.90
CA ASP A 81 -19.02 -7.41 17.36
C ASP A 81 -19.24 -6.76 15.97
N THR A 82 -18.21 -6.79 15.12
CA THR A 82 -18.25 -6.15 13.81
C THR A 82 -18.69 -7.13 12.74
N LYS A 83 -19.66 -6.72 11.91
CA LYS A 83 -20.06 -7.51 10.73
C LYS A 83 -18.89 -7.63 9.76
N THR A 84 -18.70 -8.85 9.25
CA THR A 84 -17.63 -9.14 8.30
C THR A 84 -18.20 -9.57 6.97
N ALA A 85 -17.64 -9.05 5.88
CA ALA A 85 -17.97 -9.43 4.52
C ALA A 85 -16.70 -9.83 3.76
N GLU A 86 -16.91 -10.51 2.64
CA GLU A 86 -15.85 -10.75 1.66
C GLU A 86 -15.54 -9.46 0.91
N ASN A 87 -14.26 -9.08 0.86
CA ASN A 87 -13.82 -7.98 0.03
C ASN A 87 -13.61 -8.47 -1.40
N GLY A 88 -14.37 -7.89 -2.34
CA GLY A 88 -14.40 -8.32 -3.74
C GLY A 88 -13.06 -8.13 -4.47
N GLU A 89 -12.31 -7.07 -4.16
CA GLU A 89 -11.01 -6.80 -4.76
C GLU A 89 -9.97 -7.84 -4.31
N VAL A 90 -9.82 -8.02 -3.00
CA VAL A 90 -8.87 -9.00 -2.45
C VAL A 90 -9.22 -10.41 -2.94
N SER A 91 -10.52 -10.73 -3.03
CA SER A 91 -11.00 -12.00 -3.58
C SER A 91 -10.64 -12.18 -5.06
N ALA A 92 -10.86 -11.16 -5.89
CA ALA A 92 -10.52 -11.20 -7.31
C ALA A 92 -9.02 -11.41 -7.52
N VAL A 93 -8.17 -10.62 -6.84
CA VAL A 93 -6.72 -10.70 -6.99
C VAL A 93 -6.15 -12.01 -6.45
N LEU A 94 -6.69 -12.55 -5.36
CA LEU A 94 -6.23 -13.86 -4.86
C LEU A 94 -6.72 -15.01 -5.74
N SER A 95 -7.89 -14.89 -6.37
CA SER A 95 -8.46 -15.94 -7.23
C SER A 95 -7.79 -16.04 -8.59
N SER A 96 -7.28 -14.94 -9.13
CA SER A 96 -6.58 -14.91 -10.43
C SER A 96 -5.18 -15.51 -10.37
N ARG A 97 -4.67 -15.84 -9.18
CA ARG A 97 -3.29 -16.32 -9.04
C ARG A 97 -3.12 -17.76 -9.52
N PRO A 98 -1.96 -18.08 -10.12
CA PRO A 98 -1.62 -19.46 -10.49
C PRO A 98 -1.69 -20.45 -9.32
N ASP A 99 -1.40 -19.99 -8.11
CA ASP A 99 -1.40 -20.78 -6.88
C ASP A 99 -2.72 -20.74 -6.10
N ALA A 100 -3.74 -19.99 -6.56
CA ALA A 100 -5.06 -19.93 -5.92
C ALA A 100 -5.67 -21.32 -5.68
N LYS A 101 -5.50 -22.23 -6.65
CA LYS A 101 -5.97 -23.63 -6.58
C LYS A 101 -5.24 -24.48 -5.53
N LYS A 102 -4.06 -24.06 -5.08
CA LYS A 102 -3.27 -24.74 -4.03
C LYS A 102 -3.63 -24.25 -2.63
N MET A 103 -4.35 -23.13 -2.53
CA MET A 103 -4.70 -22.52 -1.25
C MET A 103 -5.85 -23.27 -0.57
N LYS A 104 -5.71 -23.57 0.72
CA LYS A 104 -6.79 -24.18 1.50
C LYS A 104 -7.99 -23.23 1.54
N GLN A 105 -9.19 -23.72 1.24
CA GLN A 105 -10.42 -22.92 1.20
C GLN A 105 -10.65 -22.09 2.48
N ASN A 106 -10.38 -22.67 3.65
CA ASN A 106 -10.49 -21.95 4.94
C ASN A 106 -9.50 -20.79 5.07
N PHE A 107 -8.29 -20.95 4.51
CA PHE A 107 -7.28 -19.89 4.51
C PHE A 107 -7.63 -18.79 3.51
N PHE A 108 -8.11 -19.16 2.31
CA PHE A 108 -8.62 -18.21 1.32
C PHE A 108 -9.74 -17.37 1.91
N LYS A 109 -10.79 -18.01 2.44
CA LYS A 109 -11.93 -17.33 3.08
C LYS A 109 -11.47 -16.40 4.19
N ALA A 110 -10.56 -16.83 5.05
CA ALA A 110 -10.03 -15.99 6.13
C ALA A 110 -9.23 -14.79 5.61
N SER A 111 -8.56 -14.91 4.47
CA SER A 111 -7.74 -13.84 3.88
C SER A 111 -8.60 -12.77 3.22
N VAL A 112 -9.71 -13.14 2.58
CA VAL A 112 -10.64 -12.21 1.90
C VAL A 112 -11.72 -11.60 2.80
N THR A 113 -11.89 -12.13 4.02
CA THR A 113 -12.93 -11.63 4.95
C THR A 113 -12.42 -10.46 5.78
N PHE A 114 -13.11 -9.33 5.76
CA PHE A 114 -12.79 -8.10 6.51
C PHE A 114 -14.05 -7.52 7.15
N PRO A 115 -13.93 -6.60 8.13
CA PRO A 115 -15.09 -5.83 8.59
C PRO A 115 -15.71 -5.03 7.43
N GLU A 116 -17.05 -4.99 7.33
CA GLU A 116 -17.77 -4.36 6.20
C GLU A 116 -17.40 -2.89 5.96
N ALA A 117 -17.12 -2.14 7.02
CA ALA A 117 -16.79 -0.71 6.95
C ALA A 117 -15.29 -0.43 7.01
N ALA A 118 -14.43 -1.43 6.77
CA ALA A 118 -13.00 -1.26 6.87
C ALA A 118 -12.36 -0.76 5.58
N THR A 119 -11.46 0.22 5.69
CA THR A 119 -10.53 0.61 4.63
C THR A 119 -9.44 -0.44 4.54
N ILE A 120 -9.21 -1.03 3.37
CA ILE A 120 -8.17 -2.05 3.17
C ILE A 120 -6.82 -1.38 2.97
N LEU A 121 -5.78 -1.92 3.62
CA LEU A 121 -4.40 -1.52 3.46
C LEU A 121 -3.65 -2.68 2.78
N PRO A 122 -3.55 -2.69 1.44
CA PRO A 122 -3.12 -3.85 0.70
C PRO A 122 -1.63 -4.14 0.88
N THR A 123 -1.29 -5.42 0.84
CA THR A 123 0.07 -5.89 0.60
C THR A 123 0.21 -6.26 -0.88
N SER A 124 1.44 -6.26 -1.39
CA SER A 124 1.73 -6.68 -2.77
C SER A 124 1.26 -8.11 -3.08
N ASP A 125 1.30 -9.01 -2.07
CA ASP A 125 0.81 -10.38 -2.19
C ASP A 125 -0.67 -10.52 -1.84
N TYR A 126 -1.40 -9.44 -1.52
CA TYR A 126 -2.80 -9.50 -1.07
C TYR A 126 -3.06 -10.52 0.04
N LEU A 127 -2.01 -10.98 0.73
CA LEU A 127 -2.06 -11.88 1.87
C LEU A 127 -1.69 -11.09 3.10
N ASN A 128 -2.48 -11.27 4.15
CA ASN A 128 -2.33 -10.45 5.36
C ASN A 128 -2.48 -8.96 5.07
N CYS A 129 -3.35 -8.54 4.12
CA CYS A 129 -3.67 -7.12 3.95
C CYS A 129 -4.10 -6.52 5.28
N GLY A 130 -3.54 -5.37 5.62
CA GLY A 130 -4.00 -4.59 6.74
C GLY A 130 -5.40 -4.04 6.49
N PHE A 131 -6.02 -3.52 7.53
CA PHE A 131 -7.25 -2.78 7.41
C PHE A 131 -7.37 -1.76 8.53
N ALA A 132 -8.12 -0.68 8.28
CA ALA A 132 -8.46 0.33 9.26
C ALA A 132 -9.98 0.38 9.42
N LEU A 133 -10.45 0.36 10.66
CA LEU A 133 -11.86 0.46 11.02
C LEU A 133 -12.08 1.74 11.82
N THR A 134 -13.08 2.51 11.42
CA THR A 134 -13.55 3.68 12.17
C THR A 134 -14.87 3.35 12.84
N SER A 135 -14.97 3.54 14.16
CA SER A 135 -16.22 3.34 14.90
C SER A 135 -16.34 4.36 16.02
N GLY A 136 -17.42 5.14 16.02
CA GLY A 136 -17.70 6.10 17.10
C GLY A 136 -16.61 7.17 17.32
N GLY A 137 -15.85 7.52 16.27
CA GLY A 137 -14.72 8.45 16.35
C GLY A 137 -13.38 7.82 16.77
N GLN A 138 -13.35 6.52 16.99
CA GLN A 138 -12.12 5.75 17.27
C GLN A 138 -11.68 4.97 16.05
N HIS A 139 -10.36 4.86 15.88
CA HIS A 139 -9.74 4.20 14.75
C HIS A 139 -8.96 2.97 15.21
N ILE A 140 -9.26 1.82 14.62
CA ILE A 140 -8.52 0.57 14.85
C ILE A 140 -7.82 0.19 13.56
N ILE A 141 -6.49 0.20 13.57
CA ILE A 141 -5.65 -0.20 12.44
C ILE A 141 -5.08 -1.57 12.77
N TYR A 142 -5.25 -2.53 11.87
CA TYR A 142 -4.78 -3.90 12.05
C TYR A 142 -3.90 -4.27 10.86
N MET A 143 -2.65 -4.69 11.09
CA MET A 143 -1.69 -4.93 10.01
C MET A 143 -0.63 -5.99 10.37
N PRO A 144 0.01 -6.63 9.37
CA PRO A 144 1.15 -7.51 9.60
C PRO A 144 2.35 -6.73 10.14
N VAL A 145 3.16 -7.38 10.97
CA VAL A 145 4.34 -6.78 11.61
C VAL A 145 5.65 -7.11 10.87
N GLU A 146 5.67 -8.06 9.94
CA GLU A 146 6.89 -8.40 9.20
C GLU A 146 7.38 -7.26 8.32
N ASP A 147 8.69 -6.98 8.37
CA ASP A 147 9.45 -5.96 7.63
C ASP A 147 8.83 -5.59 6.26
N ILE A 148 8.87 -6.52 5.29
CA ILE A 148 8.42 -6.27 3.91
C ILE A 148 6.94 -5.88 3.87
N LYS A 149 6.06 -6.62 4.57
CA LYS A 149 4.61 -6.35 4.54
C LYS A 149 4.25 -5.06 5.26
N ALA A 150 4.88 -4.78 6.39
CA ALA A 150 4.71 -3.56 7.15
C ALA A 150 5.15 -2.35 6.30
N GLN A 151 6.34 -2.41 5.70
CA GLN A 151 6.85 -1.35 4.83
C GLN A 151 5.93 -1.09 3.64
N GLN A 152 5.40 -2.14 2.99
CA GLN A 152 4.45 -2.01 1.89
C GLN A 152 3.17 -1.28 2.30
N ILE A 153 2.57 -1.66 3.43
CA ILE A 153 1.38 -0.98 3.95
C ILE A 153 1.68 0.47 4.32
N ILE A 154 2.82 0.70 4.97
CA ILE A 154 3.23 2.03 5.41
C ILE A 154 3.35 2.97 4.21
N LEU A 155 4.21 2.62 3.26
CA LEU A 155 4.52 3.46 2.11
C LEU A 155 3.37 3.48 1.09
N GLY A 156 2.55 2.44 1.04
CA GLY A 156 1.43 2.30 0.12
C GLY A 156 0.16 3.02 0.56
N SER A 157 -0.18 3.00 1.86
CA SER A 157 -1.52 3.44 2.31
C SER A 157 -1.58 4.07 3.71
N LEU A 158 -0.72 3.67 4.66
CA LEU A 158 -0.85 4.12 6.05
C LEU A 158 -0.58 5.62 6.20
N TYR A 159 0.40 6.17 5.48
CA TYR A 159 0.67 7.61 5.48
C TYR A 159 -0.54 8.41 4.98
N ASP A 160 -1.22 7.93 3.94
CA ASP A 160 -2.39 8.59 3.38
C ASP A 160 -3.55 8.53 4.39
N TYR A 161 -3.79 7.35 4.98
CA TYR A 161 -4.78 7.19 6.04
C TYR A 161 -4.54 8.14 7.23
N PHE A 162 -3.31 8.28 7.70
CA PHE A 162 -3.01 9.22 8.79
C PHE A 162 -3.07 10.68 8.35
N ALA A 163 -2.71 11.01 7.11
CA ALA A 163 -2.79 12.36 6.58
C ALA A 163 -4.23 12.89 6.60
N GLU A 164 -5.20 12.05 6.30
CA GLU A 164 -6.62 12.40 6.34
C GLU A 164 -7.17 12.62 7.75
N LEU A 165 -6.59 11.94 8.74
CA LEU A 165 -6.94 12.11 10.15
C LEU A 165 -6.22 13.28 10.81
N SER A 166 -5.22 13.86 10.14
CA SER A 166 -4.30 14.83 10.73
C SER A 166 -4.53 16.24 10.23
N GLU A 167 -4.01 17.23 10.97
CA GLU A 167 -4.03 18.61 10.51
C GLU A 167 -3.18 18.79 9.23
N PRO A 168 -3.57 19.70 8.31
CA PRO A 168 -2.93 19.84 7.00
C PRO A 168 -1.40 20.06 7.04
N CYS A 169 -0.91 20.77 8.05
CA CYS A 169 0.52 21.03 8.22
C CYS A 169 1.30 19.76 8.58
N ALA A 170 0.79 18.99 9.55
CA ALA A 170 1.37 17.72 9.96
C ALA A 170 1.32 16.70 8.80
N ALA A 171 0.18 16.61 8.12
CA ALA A 171 -0.01 15.78 6.93
C ALA A 171 1.00 16.13 5.83
N SER A 172 1.17 17.42 5.50
CA SER A 172 2.12 17.85 4.47
C SER A 172 3.56 17.47 4.79
N HIS A 173 3.99 17.61 6.06
CA HIS A 173 5.32 17.22 6.49
C HIS A 173 5.52 15.70 6.42
N ALA A 174 4.57 14.93 6.95
CA ALA A 174 4.64 13.46 6.94
C ALA A 174 4.62 12.89 5.51
N LEU A 175 3.83 13.45 4.60
CA LEU A 175 3.82 13.02 3.19
C LEU A 175 5.15 13.33 2.46
N LYS A 176 5.88 14.38 2.85
CA LYS A 176 7.24 14.61 2.36
C LYS A 176 8.22 13.56 2.89
N ASN A 177 8.08 13.16 4.16
CA ASN A 177 8.88 12.09 4.76
C ASN A 177 8.59 10.75 4.08
N ARG A 178 7.32 10.44 3.79
CA ARG A 178 6.92 9.28 2.98
C ARG A 178 7.62 9.28 1.62
N HIS A 179 7.55 10.38 0.87
CA HIS A 179 8.17 10.47 -0.45
C HIS A 179 9.68 10.21 -0.39
N ARG A 180 10.37 10.77 0.62
CA ARG A 180 11.78 10.49 0.86
C ARG A 180 12.05 9.03 1.19
N ALA A 181 11.20 8.42 2.02
CA ALA A 181 11.31 7.01 2.39
C ALA A 181 11.07 6.07 1.20
N LEU A 182 10.16 6.42 0.28
CA LEU A 182 9.95 5.73 -0.99
C LEU A 182 11.22 5.74 -1.86
N ILE A 183 11.86 6.91 -2.01
CA ILE A 183 13.12 7.02 -2.75
C ILE A 183 14.22 6.17 -2.09
N GLU A 184 14.38 6.25 -0.77
CA GLU A 184 15.40 5.47 -0.05
C GLU A 184 15.15 3.96 -0.18
N CYS A 185 13.90 3.53 -0.07
CA CYS A 185 13.51 2.14 -0.26
C CYS A 185 13.90 1.63 -1.65
N ALA A 186 13.48 2.35 -2.71
CA ALA A 186 13.80 1.98 -4.08
C ALA A 186 15.32 2.00 -4.35
N VAL A 187 16.01 3.08 -3.99
CA VAL A 187 17.45 3.25 -4.24
C VAL A 187 18.26 2.20 -3.48
N ASN A 188 17.94 1.92 -2.22
CA ASN A 188 18.67 0.91 -1.43
C ASN A 188 18.50 -0.49 -2.02
N LYS A 189 17.27 -0.86 -2.41
CA LYS A 189 16.98 -2.16 -3.04
C LYS A 189 17.72 -2.28 -4.38
N LEU A 190 17.56 -1.31 -5.27
CA LEU A 190 18.23 -1.28 -6.58
C LEU A 190 19.76 -1.31 -6.44
N SER A 191 20.31 -0.55 -5.48
CA SER A 191 21.77 -0.53 -5.24
C SER A 191 22.28 -1.85 -4.69
N ALA A 192 21.56 -2.47 -3.74
CA ALA A 192 21.93 -3.77 -3.17
C ALA A 192 21.97 -4.86 -4.25
N ASP A 193 21.01 -4.81 -5.17
CA ASP A 193 20.88 -5.80 -6.26
C ASP A 193 21.68 -5.41 -7.52
N SER A 194 22.39 -4.27 -7.50
CA SER A 194 23.13 -3.71 -8.64
C SER A 194 22.27 -3.52 -9.90
N VAL A 195 20.99 -3.16 -9.71
CA VAL A 195 20.01 -2.91 -10.78
C VAL A 195 19.98 -1.43 -11.12
N ARG A 196 20.09 -1.12 -12.41
CA ARG A 196 19.94 0.23 -12.96
C ARG A 196 18.60 0.37 -13.67
N VAL A 197 18.05 1.58 -13.61
CA VAL A 197 16.75 1.93 -14.16
C VAL A 197 16.92 3.04 -15.19
N ALA A 198 16.53 2.77 -16.44
CA ALA A 198 16.41 3.80 -17.47
C ALA A 198 15.01 4.41 -17.45
N LEU A 199 14.91 5.73 -17.29
CA LEU A 199 13.67 6.50 -17.30
C LEU A 199 13.58 7.29 -18.61
N ALA A 200 12.46 7.17 -19.32
CA ALA A 200 12.15 8.07 -20.42
C ALA A 200 11.93 9.50 -19.90
N GLY A 201 12.68 10.46 -20.42
CA GLY A 201 12.80 11.83 -19.93
C GLY A 201 11.64 12.75 -20.30
N ASN A 202 10.44 12.46 -19.81
CA ASN A 202 9.26 13.32 -19.94
C ASN A 202 8.89 14.00 -18.61
N ASP A 203 7.79 14.76 -18.59
CA ASP A 203 7.28 15.46 -17.39
C ASP A 203 7.15 14.54 -16.16
N GLY A 204 6.74 13.28 -16.36
CA GLY A 204 6.62 12.29 -15.29
C GLY A 204 7.98 11.91 -14.69
N ALA A 205 8.99 11.72 -15.53
CA ALA A 205 10.35 11.48 -15.07
C ALA A 205 10.97 12.74 -14.45
N GLU A 206 10.76 13.92 -15.02
CA GLU A 206 11.27 15.19 -14.49
C GLU A 206 10.77 15.43 -13.06
N TYR A 207 9.48 15.14 -12.81
CA TYR A 207 8.92 15.19 -11.47
C TYR A 207 9.70 14.29 -10.50
N LEU A 208 9.87 13.00 -10.83
CA LEU A 208 10.62 12.06 -9.99
C LEU A 208 12.07 12.53 -9.75
N ILE A 209 12.76 12.94 -10.80
CA ILE A 209 14.17 13.37 -10.76
C ILE A 209 14.35 14.60 -9.86
N SER A 210 13.36 15.48 -9.79
CA SER A 210 13.42 16.71 -8.97
C SER A 210 13.58 16.44 -7.48
N PHE A 211 13.19 15.25 -6.99
CA PHE A 211 13.31 14.84 -5.59
C PHE A 211 14.53 13.96 -5.30
N LEU A 212 15.25 13.52 -6.33
CA LEU A 212 16.44 12.69 -6.19
C LEU A 212 17.65 13.52 -5.75
N LYS A 213 18.28 13.13 -4.64
CA LYS A 213 19.58 13.65 -4.21
C LYS A 213 20.67 13.15 -5.15
N LYS A 214 21.85 13.79 -5.14
CA LYS A 214 22.98 13.41 -5.99
C LYS A 214 23.35 11.93 -5.90
N ASN A 215 23.28 11.33 -4.71
CA ASN A 215 23.58 9.92 -4.50
C ASN A 215 22.45 9.00 -5.00
N ASP A 216 21.20 9.45 -4.99
CA ASP A 216 20.07 8.65 -5.49
C ASP A 216 20.14 8.49 -7.01
N LYS A 217 20.74 9.46 -7.71
CA LYS A 217 20.86 9.46 -9.18
C LYS A 217 21.77 8.37 -9.72
N SER A 218 22.54 7.65 -8.89
CA SER A 218 23.46 6.61 -9.40
C SER A 218 22.74 5.37 -9.95
N VAL A 219 21.51 5.10 -9.50
CA VAL A 219 20.72 3.96 -9.99
C VAL A 219 19.78 4.33 -11.15
N PHE A 220 19.63 5.63 -11.46
CA PHE A 220 18.73 6.12 -12.50
C PHE A 220 19.50 6.74 -13.66
N THR A 221 19.17 6.32 -14.88
CA THR A 221 19.60 6.95 -16.13
C THR A 221 18.40 7.58 -16.81
N VAL A 222 18.49 8.84 -17.22
CA VAL A 222 17.38 9.55 -17.87
C VAL A 222 17.68 9.63 -19.36
N ASP A 223 16.81 9.06 -20.17
CA ASP A 223 16.91 9.09 -21.63
C ASP A 223 16.01 10.21 -22.18
N MET A 224 16.62 11.33 -22.57
CA MET A 224 15.90 12.46 -23.19
C MET A 224 15.65 12.25 -24.69
N ASP A 225 16.33 11.27 -25.29
CA ASP A 225 16.33 11.02 -26.74
C ASP A 225 15.45 9.80 -27.07
N TYR A 226 14.34 9.62 -26.33
CA TYR A 226 13.39 8.55 -26.60
C TYR A 226 12.43 8.98 -27.72
N GLU A 227 12.17 8.07 -28.65
CA GLU A 227 11.34 8.37 -29.82
C GLU A 227 9.86 8.10 -29.50
N LEU A 228 9.02 9.09 -29.77
CA LEU A 228 7.56 8.93 -29.81
C LEU A 228 7.18 8.53 -31.24
N PRO A 229 6.40 7.45 -31.43
CA PRO A 229 5.82 7.11 -32.72
C PRO A 229 4.94 8.24 -33.25
N ASP A 230 4.92 8.43 -34.57
CA ASP A 230 4.12 9.45 -35.25
C ASP A 230 2.60 9.24 -35.08
N ASP A 231 2.17 8.00 -34.82
CA ASP A 231 0.77 7.63 -34.61
C ASP A 231 0.57 7.02 -33.21
N VAL A 232 -0.04 7.78 -32.31
CA VAL A 232 -0.39 7.35 -30.95
C VAL A 232 -1.85 6.94 -30.93
N THR A 233 -2.13 5.72 -31.39
CA THR A 233 -3.49 5.13 -31.35
C THR A 233 -3.79 4.41 -30.04
N ASP A 234 -2.77 3.87 -29.37
CA ASP A 234 -2.91 3.09 -28.14
C ASP A 234 -1.82 3.48 -27.13
N ILE A 235 -2.22 4.24 -26.10
CA ILE A 235 -1.32 4.78 -25.08
C ILE A 235 -0.71 3.65 -24.24
N LYS A 236 -1.41 2.53 -24.04
CA LYS A 236 -0.86 1.37 -23.30
C LYS A 236 0.27 0.73 -24.10
N LYS A 237 0.07 0.50 -25.40
CA LYS A 237 1.13 -0.03 -26.28
C LYS A 237 2.31 0.92 -26.40
N LEU A 238 2.04 2.22 -26.52
CA LEU A 238 3.08 3.25 -26.52
C LEU A 238 3.93 3.15 -25.24
N ALA A 239 3.29 3.06 -24.07
CA ALA A 239 3.99 2.99 -22.80
C ALA A 239 4.90 1.76 -22.70
N ILE A 240 4.40 0.61 -23.15
CA ILE A 240 5.18 -0.64 -23.22
C ILE A 240 6.40 -0.48 -24.14
N GLN A 241 6.20 0.06 -25.33
CA GLN A 241 7.25 0.24 -26.33
C GLN A 241 8.35 1.17 -25.82
N ILE A 242 7.98 2.32 -25.26
CA ILE A 242 8.96 3.29 -24.74
C ILE A 242 9.78 2.67 -23.60
N ALA A 243 9.11 2.02 -22.63
CA ALA A 243 9.80 1.38 -21.51
C ALA A 243 10.83 0.33 -21.97
N ARG A 244 10.51 -0.47 -23.01
CA ARG A 244 11.45 -1.41 -23.62
C ARG A 244 12.61 -0.71 -24.33
N ASN A 245 12.29 0.29 -25.14
CA ASN A 245 13.29 1.02 -25.93
C ASN A 245 14.33 1.70 -25.04
N VAL A 246 13.90 2.40 -23.97
CA VAL A 246 14.85 3.05 -23.05
C VAL A 246 15.70 2.04 -22.30
N ARG A 247 15.15 0.87 -21.91
CA ARG A 247 15.94 -0.23 -21.32
C ARG A 247 17.05 -0.68 -22.26
N GLU A 248 16.68 -1.00 -23.50
CA GLU A 248 17.57 -1.60 -24.49
C GLU A 248 18.66 -0.62 -24.94
N LYS A 249 18.28 0.63 -25.21
CA LYS A 249 19.20 1.70 -25.60
C LYS A 249 20.24 2.01 -24.52
N ASN A 250 19.81 2.07 -23.26
CA ASN A 250 20.70 2.40 -22.14
C ASN A 250 21.39 1.18 -21.52
N ARG A 251 21.05 -0.04 -21.97
CA ARG A 251 21.59 -1.31 -21.46
C ARG A 251 21.47 -1.42 -19.94
N THR A 252 20.27 -1.09 -19.45
CA THR A 252 19.90 -1.20 -18.03
C THR A 252 19.05 -2.44 -17.80
N GLU A 253 18.96 -2.86 -16.54
CA GLU A 253 18.19 -4.03 -16.12
C GLU A 253 16.68 -3.73 -16.21
N LEU A 254 16.29 -2.49 -15.90
CA LEU A 254 14.91 -2.01 -16.00
C LEU A 254 14.81 -0.79 -16.91
N GLY A 255 13.72 -0.69 -17.65
CA GLY A 255 13.31 0.53 -18.36
C GLY A 255 11.90 0.94 -17.96
N VAL A 256 11.68 2.23 -17.82
CA VAL A 256 10.48 2.79 -17.21
C VAL A 256 9.96 3.96 -18.01
N TYR A 257 8.64 4.02 -18.15
CA TYR A 257 7.94 5.17 -18.71
C TYR A 257 6.69 5.46 -17.90
N ILE A 258 6.49 6.73 -17.55
CA ILE A 258 5.23 7.27 -17.05
C ILE A 258 4.59 8.03 -18.21
N SER A 259 3.40 7.67 -18.66
CA SER A 259 2.74 8.38 -19.75
C SER A 259 2.34 9.79 -19.31
N ASN A 260 2.23 10.70 -20.28
CA ASN A 260 1.55 11.95 -20.05
C ASN A 260 0.07 11.66 -19.67
N PRO A 261 -0.54 12.47 -18.80
CA PRO A 261 -1.95 12.32 -18.46
C PRO A 261 -2.84 12.48 -19.69
N PHE A 262 -3.83 11.61 -19.83
CA PHE A 262 -4.79 11.58 -20.96
C PHE A 262 -6.21 11.34 -20.45
N VAL A 263 -7.22 11.74 -21.21
CA VAL A 263 -8.62 11.45 -20.85
C VAL A 263 -9.02 10.08 -21.42
N SER A 264 -9.57 9.20 -20.59
CA SER A 264 -9.98 7.86 -20.98
C SER A 264 -11.50 7.79 -21.16
N GLU A 265 -11.96 7.52 -22.40
CA GLU A 265 -13.39 7.35 -22.68
C GLU A 265 -13.98 6.14 -21.93
N ASP A 266 -13.20 5.07 -21.76
CA ASP A 266 -13.59 3.86 -21.04
C ASP A 266 -13.80 4.07 -19.54
N ASP A 267 -13.18 5.12 -18.97
CA ASP A 267 -13.23 5.41 -17.53
C ASP A 267 -14.03 6.68 -17.24
N ALA A 268 -15.19 6.80 -17.88
CA ALA A 268 -16.11 7.92 -17.69
C ALA A 268 -15.46 9.30 -17.92
N ASN A 269 -14.53 9.39 -18.88
CA ASN A 269 -13.77 10.60 -19.20
C ASN A 269 -12.92 11.14 -18.03
N MET A 270 -12.47 10.26 -17.14
CA MET A 270 -11.50 10.62 -16.10
C MET A 270 -10.09 10.74 -16.70
N LEU A 271 -9.27 11.59 -16.06
CA LEU A 271 -7.87 11.73 -16.41
C LEU A 271 -7.12 10.45 -16.01
N CYS A 272 -6.23 9.95 -16.83
CA CYS A 272 -5.54 8.68 -16.64
C CYS A 272 -4.07 8.80 -16.99
N ALA A 273 -3.23 7.94 -16.42
CA ALA A 273 -1.83 7.80 -16.79
C ALA A 273 -1.41 6.32 -16.68
N TYR A 274 -0.48 5.90 -17.53
CA TYR A 274 0.12 4.57 -17.49
C TYR A 274 1.54 4.63 -16.93
N ILE A 275 1.90 3.67 -16.07
CA ILE A 275 3.28 3.36 -15.72
C ILE A 275 3.64 2.05 -16.40
N ALA A 276 4.69 2.04 -17.22
CA ALA A 276 5.23 0.81 -17.79
C ALA A 276 6.62 0.54 -17.23
N VAL A 277 6.85 -0.69 -16.77
CA VAL A 277 8.16 -1.16 -16.28
C VAL A 277 8.55 -2.40 -17.06
N ALA A 278 9.63 -2.30 -17.83
CA ALA A 278 10.17 -3.36 -18.67
C ALA A 278 11.44 -3.95 -18.06
N ASN A 279 11.52 -5.28 -18.03
CA ASN A 279 12.71 -6.05 -17.64
C ASN A 279 13.07 -7.03 -18.78
N ALA A 280 14.06 -7.90 -18.57
CA ALA A 280 14.47 -8.88 -19.60
C ALA A 280 13.37 -9.89 -19.99
N GLU A 281 12.40 -10.13 -19.11
CA GLU A 281 11.35 -11.14 -19.29
C GLU A 281 10.07 -10.58 -19.94
N GLY A 282 9.80 -9.29 -19.76
CA GLY A 282 8.58 -8.67 -20.26
C GLY A 282 8.39 -7.22 -19.83
N THR A 283 7.14 -6.77 -19.88
CA THR A 283 6.77 -5.41 -19.45
C THR A 283 5.45 -5.48 -18.71
N LYS A 284 5.43 -4.90 -17.51
CA LYS A 284 4.21 -4.74 -16.71
C LYS A 284 3.70 -3.32 -16.79
N THR A 285 2.39 -3.15 -16.82
CA THR A 285 1.74 -1.84 -16.97
C THR A 285 0.77 -1.58 -15.84
N TYR A 286 0.72 -0.35 -15.34
CA TYR A 286 -0.22 0.05 -14.30
C TYR A 286 -1.01 1.25 -14.80
N LYS A 287 -2.33 1.26 -14.65
CA LYS A 287 -3.20 2.37 -15.04
C LYS A 287 -3.66 3.11 -13.79
N LEU A 288 -3.35 4.39 -13.70
CA LEU A 288 -3.83 5.26 -12.63
C LEU A 288 -4.93 6.17 -13.19
N ILE A 289 -6.09 6.19 -12.55
CA ILE A 289 -7.28 6.98 -12.97
C ILE A 289 -7.52 8.10 -11.96
N SER A 290 -7.48 9.37 -12.33
CA SER A 290 -7.59 10.51 -11.43
C SER A 290 -8.82 10.50 -10.52
N GLU A 291 -8.70 11.10 -9.34
CA GLU A 291 -9.85 11.44 -8.52
C GLU A 291 -10.65 12.63 -9.09
N PRO A 292 -11.94 12.79 -8.75
CA PRO A 292 -12.71 13.95 -9.17
C PRO A 292 -12.07 15.26 -8.71
N GLY A 293 -11.63 16.07 -9.67
CA GLY A 293 -10.97 17.36 -9.40
C GLY A 293 -9.46 17.29 -9.23
N GLU A 294 -8.85 16.10 -9.28
CA GLU A 294 -7.39 15.93 -9.28
C GLU A 294 -6.77 16.52 -10.55
N THR A 295 -5.72 17.31 -10.38
CA THR A 295 -5.02 17.96 -11.48
C THR A 295 -4.02 16.98 -12.15
N PRO A 296 -3.61 17.22 -13.41
CA PRO A 296 -2.58 16.41 -14.07
C PRO A 296 -1.26 16.31 -13.30
N LYS A 297 -0.88 17.36 -12.56
CA LYS A 297 0.34 17.37 -11.74
C LYS A 297 0.22 16.48 -10.50
N GLU A 298 -0.95 16.46 -9.87
CA GLU A 298 -1.23 15.57 -8.74
C GLU A 298 -1.25 14.10 -9.20
N LEU A 299 -1.84 13.82 -10.37
CA LEU A 299 -1.82 12.47 -10.93
C LEU A 299 -0.39 11.99 -11.24
N LEU A 300 0.45 12.85 -11.82
CA LEU A 300 1.85 12.53 -12.08
C LEU A 300 2.65 12.29 -10.79
N ARG A 301 2.36 13.03 -9.72
CA ARG A 301 2.94 12.78 -8.40
C ARG A 301 2.55 11.39 -7.90
N THR A 302 1.27 11.04 -7.96
CA THR A 302 0.77 9.71 -7.57
C THR A 302 1.43 8.61 -8.41
N CYS A 303 1.66 8.86 -9.70
CA CYS A 303 2.40 7.93 -10.57
C CYS A 303 3.85 7.75 -10.13
N ALA A 304 4.55 8.83 -9.78
CA ALA A 304 5.94 8.76 -9.31
C ALA A 304 6.05 7.98 -7.97
N ASP A 305 5.14 8.22 -7.03
CA ASP A 305 5.08 7.48 -5.77
C ASP A 305 4.80 6.00 -6.00
N LYS A 306 3.83 5.68 -6.87
CA LYS A 306 3.51 4.30 -7.26
C LYS A 306 4.70 3.61 -7.94
N LEU A 307 5.41 4.31 -8.81
CA LEU A 307 6.61 3.78 -9.45
C LEU A 307 7.69 3.44 -8.42
N LEU A 308 7.98 4.34 -7.47
CA LEU A 308 8.95 4.07 -6.41
C LEU A 308 8.55 2.85 -5.57
N LEU A 309 7.26 2.71 -5.26
CA LEU A 309 6.74 1.55 -4.56
C LEU A 309 6.91 0.25 -5.37
N ILE A 310 6.68 0.29 -6.68
CA ILE A 310 6.94 -0.85 -7.59
C ILE A 310 8.43 -1.21 -7.58
N LEU A 311 9.32 -0.22 -7.59
CA LEU A 311 10.77 -0.44 -7.60
C LEU A 311 11.31 -1.00 -6.27
N CYS A 312 10.64 -0.77 -5.15
CA CYS A 312 10.96 -1.41 -3.87
C CYS A 312 10.80 -2.94 -3.89
N ASP A 313 9.98 -3.49 -4.79
CA ASP A 313 9.66 -4.92 -4.90
C ASP A 313 9.67 -5.37 -6.38
N TYR A 314 10.66 -4.88 -7.14
CA TYR A 314 10.71 -5.04 -8.60
C TYR A 314 10.83 -6.49 -9.06
N GLU A 315 11.28 -7.40 -8.20
CA GLU A 315 11.42 -8.84 -8.49
C GLU A 315 10.05 -9.46 -8.85
N ARG A 316 8.96 -8.93 -8.31
CA ARG A 316 7.60 -9.40 -8.62
C ARG A 316 7.10 -9.00 -10.00
N ILE A 317 7.84 -8.15 -10.70
CA ILE A 317 7.55 -7.79 -12.09
C ILE A 317 7.85 -8.98 -13.02
N ALA A 318 8.79 -9.85 -12.63
CA ALA A 318 9.15 -11.08 -13.37
C ALA A 318 8.06 -12.17 -13.34
N SER A 319 7.19 -12.18 -12.32
CA SER A 319 6.34 -13.34 -12.03
C SER A 319 4.96 -13.38 -12.71
N PHE A 320 4.63 -12.46 -13.63
CA PHE A 320 3.29 -12.41 -14.26
C PHE A 320 3.35 -12.36 -15.79
N VAL A 321 2.74 -13.35 -16.44
CA VAL A 321 2.43 -13.36 -17.87
C VAL A 321 1.10 -12.61 -18.06
N GLU A 322 1.10 -11.64 -18.99
CA GLU A 322 0.00 -10.81 -19.51
C GLU A 322 -1.27 -10.62 -18.65
N GLU A 323 -1.49 -9.36 -18.23
CA GLU A 323 -2.72 -8.86 -17.61
C GLU A 323 -3.98 -9.24 -18.43
N SER A 324 -4.88 -10.00 -17.82
CA SER A 324 -6.24 -10.19 -18.33
C SER A 324 -7.11 -8.95 -18.10
N GLU A 325 -8.21 -8.84 -18.82
CA GLU A 325 -9.20 -7.74 -18.71
C GLU A 325 -9.75 -7.53 -17.27
N GLU A 326 -9.53 -8.48 -16.36
CA GLU A 326 -10.00 -8.46 -14.98
C GLU A 326 -9.03 -7.74 -14.02
N GLU A 327 -7.73 -7.62 -14.38
CA GLU A 327 -6.74 -6.82 -13.63
C GLU A 327 -7.01 -5.30 -13.82
N LYS A 328 -7.70 -4.91 -14.91
CA LYS A 328 -8.19 -3.53 -15.13
C LYS A 328 -9.20 -3.08 -14.06
N ALA A 329 -9.91 -4.01 -13.42
CA ALA A 329 -10.86 -3.70 -12.35
C ALA A 329 -10.19 -3.51 -10.98
N ALA A 330 -9.01 -4.11 -10.77
CA ALA A 330 -8.26 -4.02 -9.51
C ALA A 330 -7.50 -2.69 -9.36
N ASP A 331 -6.98 -2.12 -10.46
CA ASP A 331 -6.37 -0.77 -10.46
C ASP A 331 -7.40 0.34 -10.15
N LYS A 332 -8.70 0.05 -10.31
CA LYS A 332 -9.79 0.94 -9.87
C LYS A 332 -9.84 1.08 -8.34
N SER A 333 -9.40 0.07 -7.61
CA SER A 333 -9.56 -0.06 -6.15
C SER A 333 -8.32 0.36 -5.35
N PHE A 334 -7.14 0.46 -5.98
CA PHE A 334 -5.99 1.15 -5.38
C PHE A 334 -6.29 2.62 -5.09
N LYS A 335 -7.31 3.19 -5.74
CA LYS A 335 -7.80 4.56 -5.54
C LYS A 335 -9.06 4.67 -4.68
N ASP A 336 -9.88 3.63 -4.56
CA ASP A 336 -10.87 3.57 -3.47
C ASP A 336 -10.20 3.51 -2.08
N ILE A 337 -8.91 3.17 -2.04
CA ILE A 337 -8.04 3.23 -0.84
C ILE A 337 -7.44 4.63 -0.60
N LEU A 338 -7.31 5.45 -1.64
CA LEU A 338 -6.86 6.86 -1.55
C LEU A 338 -8.02 7.85 -1.36
N GLY A 339 -9.23 7.49 -1.83
CA GLY A 339 -10.46 8.21 -1.56
C GLY A 339 -11.22 7.57 -0.40
N ILE A 340 -10.91 7.94 0.85
CA ILE A 340 -11.75 7.58 1.99
C ILE A 340 -13.10 8.29 1.82
N ALA A 341 -14.07 7.54 1.27
CA ALA A 341 -15.46 7.91 1.37
C ALA A 341 -15.80 8.06 2.87
N ALA A 342 -16.08 9.29 3.30
CA ALA A 342 -16.55 9.63 4.63
C ALA A 342 -17.89 8.94 4.92
N SER A 343 -17.86 7.67 5.30
CA SER A 343 -19.03 6.94 5.80
C SER A 343 -18.99 6.94 7.31
N VAL A 344 -19.52 8.03 7.89
CA VAL A 344 -19.81 8.12 9.32
C VAL A 344 -21.04 7.26 9.59
N ILE A 345 -20.85 5.96 9.81
CA ILE A 345 -21.88 5.12 10.44
C ILE A 345 -21.59 5.09 11.94
N VAL A 346 -22.40 5.84 12.69
CA VAL A 346 -22.39 5.87 14.15
C VAL A 346 -22.91 4.53 14.67
N LEU A 347 -21.99 3.64 15.08
CA LEU A 347 -22.32 2.43 15.83
C LEU A 347 -22.00 2.66 17.32
N ALA A 348 -22.82 3.49 17.95
CA ALA A 348 -22.76 3.77 19.38
C ALA A 348 -23.37 2.61 20.17
N ALA A 349 -22.61 1.51 20.41
CA ALA A 349 -23.02 0.50 21.39
C ALA A 349 -21.94 -0.50 21.89
N SER A 350 -20.73 -0.61 21.32
CA SER A 350 -19.96 -1.87 21.49
C SER A 350 -18.93 -1.91 22.64
N ILE A 351 -18.55 -0.78 23.27
CA ILE A 351 -17.45 -0.80 24.26
C ILE A 351 -17.85 -1.52 25.57
N ALA A 352 -19.12 -1.41 26.00
CA ALA A 352 -19.59 -2.09 27.22
C ALA A 352 -19.78 -3.62 27.03
N GLY A 353 -20.10 -4.06 25.82
CA GLY A 353 -20.22 -5.49 25.48
C GLY A 353 -18.87 -6.20 25.45
N PHE A 354 -17.82 -5.52 24.97
CA PHE A 354 -16.46 -6.05 24.84
C PHE A 354 -15.87 -6.54 26.18
N ILE A 355 -16.00 -5.73 27.23
CA ILE A 355 -15.45 -6.05 28.57
C ILE A 355 -16.21 -7.22 29.20
N THR A 356 -17.53 -7.26 29.05
CA THR A 356 -18.38 -8.29 29.66
C THR A 356 -18.16 -9.66 28.99
N ALA A 357 -18.00 -9.70 27.67
CA ALA A 357 -17.77 -10.94 26.92
C ALA A 357 -16.38 -11.57 27.16
N LEU A 358 -15.36 -10.77 27.49
CA LEU A 358 -13.99 -11.23 27.77
C LEU A 358 -13.80 -11.72 29.22
N ILE A 359 -14.66 -11.30 30.15
CA ILE A 359 -14.63 -11.75 31.55
C ILE A 359 -15.44 -13.05 31.74
N LEU A 360 -16.42 -13.33 30.87
CA LEU A 360 -17.32 -14.49 30.96
C LEU A 360 -16.90 -15.72 30.12
N ARG A 361 -15.72 -15.71 29.48
CA ARG A 361 -15.12 -16.82 28.73
C ARG A 361 -13.68 -17.09 29.14
#